data_AF-A0A967ZA49-F1
#
_entry.id   AF-A0A967ZA49-F1
#
_cell.length_a   1.000
_cell.length_b   1.000
_cell.length_c   1.000
_cell.angle_alpha   90.00
_cell.angle_beta   90.00
_cell.angle_gamma   90.00
#
_symmetry.space_group_name_H-M   'P 1'
#
loop_
_entity.id
_entity.type
_entity.pdbx_description
1 polymer ?
#
loop_
_entity_poly.entity_id
_entity_poly.type
_entity_poly.pdbx_seq_one_letter_code
_entity_poly.pdbx_strand_id
1 'polypeptide(L)'
;MTDFEMISVTFEMINTLWAIFGIYVSIVFAFLVVSYLAASQLASRLVAIVITLYTLVALWSFWGLNRSAATLSSALAEIQRAVAEGRSSLAWYPGVSIPELMLTIIPLLVTAIAVIAYVGSIAFFFHQRRATSSG
;
A
#
# COMPACT_ATOMS: atom_id res chain seq x y z
N MET A 1 21.62 19.57 -1.71
CA MET A 1 20.52 19.31 -0.78
C MET A 1 21.10 19.33 0.61
N THR A 2 20.53 20.10 1.53
CA THR A 2 21.00 20.15 2.92
C THR A 2 20.51 18.93 3.71
N ASP A 3 21.16 18.60 4.82
CA ASP A 3 20.72 17.50 5.71
C ASP A 3 19.28 17.70 6.20
N PHE A 4 18.88 18.96 6.44
CA PHE A 4 17.53 19.33 6.82
C PHE A 4 16.51 19.05 5.70
N GLU A 5 16.82 19.45 4.46
CA GLU A 5 15.98 19.17 3.29
C GLU A 5 15.81 17.66 3.06
N MET A 6 16.87 16.87 3.25
CA MET A 6 16.82 15.41 3.10
C MET A 6 15.87 14.78 4.12
N ILE A 7 15.93 15.22 5.38
CA ILE A 7 14.99 14.77 6.41
C ILE A 7 13.55 15.19 6.06
N SER A 8 13.32 16.46 5.71
CA SER A 8 11.96 16.96 5.49
C SER A 8 11.27 16.23 4.34
N VAL A 9 11.98 16.03 3.22
CA VAL A 9 11.47 15.28 2.07
C VAL A 9 11.20 13.82 2.44
N THR A 10 12.07 13.19 3.25
CA THR A 10 11.85 11.81 3.69
C THR A 10 10.59 11.67 4.56
N PHE A 11 10.35 12.60 5.48
CA PHE A 11 9.11 12.60 6.27
C PHE A 11 7.87 12.83 5.42
N GLU A 12 7.94 13.71 4.43
CA GLU A 12 6.85 13.94 3.47
C GLU A 12 6.53 12.66 2.67
N MET A 13 7.56 11.93 2.23
CA MET A 13 7.41 10.64 1.55
C MET A 13 6.77 9.58 2.45
N ILE A 14 7.19 9.48 3.72
CA ILE A 14 6.60 8.56 4.71
C ILE A 14 5.12 8.89 4.93
N ASN A 15 4.78 10.16 5.12
CA ASN A 15 3.39 10.58 5.33
C ASN A 15 2.52 10.32 4.09
N THR A 16 3.05 10.56 2.90
CA THR A 16 2.37 10.26 1.64
C THR A 16 2.12 8.76 1.49
N LEU A 17 3.12 7.92 1.79
CA LEU A 17 2.98 6.47 1.77
C LEU A 17 1.88 6.00 2.74
N TRP A 18 1.86 6.52 3.96
CA TRP A 18 0.83 6.22 4.95
C TRP A 18 -0.56 6.65 4.52
N ALA A 19 -0.71 7.83 3.91
CA ALA A 19 -1.99 8.30 3.40
C ALA A 19 -2.54 7.38 2.31
N ILE A 20 -1.72 6.97 1.34
CA ILE A 20 -2.14 6.04 0.28
C ILE A 20 -2.46 4.67 0.87
N PHE A 21 -1.68 4.20 1.85
CA PHE A 21 -1.96 2.94 2.55
C PHE A 21 -3.32 2.97 3.27
N GLY A 22 -3.62 4.05 3.99
CA GLY A 22 -4.91 4.25 4.65
C GLY A 22 -6.07 4.25 3.68
N ILE A 23 -5.92 4.89 2.52
CA ILE A 23 -6.91 4.86 1.43
C ILE A 23 -7.12 3.42 0.95
N TYR A 24 -6.04 2.71 0.63
CA TYR A 24 -6.10 1.33 0.16
C TYR A 24 -6.85 0.40 1.14
N VAL A 25 -6.48 0.45 2.43
CA VAL A 25 -7.12 -0.35 3.48
C VAL A 25 -8.59 0.00 3.62
N SER A 26 -8.94 1.30 3.58
CA SER A 26 -10.32 1.76 3.68
C SER A 26 -11.19 1.22 2.54
N ILE A 27 -10.66 1.17 1.31
CA ILE A 27 -11.38 0.66 0.14
C ILE A 27 -11.55 -0.86 0.24
N VAL A 28 -10.52 -1.60 0.63
CA VAL A 28 -10.61 -3.05 0.86
C VAL A 28 -11.67 -3.35 1.93
N PHE A 29 -11.64 -2.62 3.04
CA PHE A 29 -12.59 -2.79 4.12
C PHE A 29 -14.03 -2.45 3.69
N ALA A 30 -14.22 -1.33 2.99
CA ALA A 30 -15.53 -0.96 2.45
C ALA A 30 -16.07 -2.04 1.51
N PHE A 31 -15.22 -2.60 0.64
CA PHE A 31 -15.60 -3.69 -0.24
C PHE A 31 -15.98 -4.96 0.55
N LEU A 32 -15.24 -5.33 1.59
CA LEU A 32 -15.58 -6.47 2.46
C LEU A 32 -16.92 -6.28 3.17
N VAL A 33 -17.20 -5.08 3.68
CA VAL A 33 -18.48 -4.77 4.33
C VAL A 33 -19.64 -4.87 3.34
N VAL A 34 -19.49 -4.28 2.15
CA VAL A 34 -20.51 -4.38 1.08
C VAL A 34 -20.69 -5.84 0.64
N SER A 35 -19.59 -6.59 0.55
CA SER A 35 -19.62 -8.03 0.25
C SER A 35 -20.45 -8.80 1.28
N TYR A 36 -20.27 -8.50 2.56
CA TYR A 36 -21.00 -9.17 3.63
C TYR A 36 -22.50 -8.81 3.64
N LEU A 37 -22.83 -7.53 3.44
CA LEU A 37 -24.21 -7.03 3.59
C LEU A 37 -25.08 -7.23 2.35
N ALA A 38 -24.49 -7.08 1.15
CA ALA A 38 -25.28 -6.91 -0.07
C ALA A 38 -24.92 -7.90 -1.19
N ALA A 39 -23.87 -8.72 -1.06
CA ALA A 39 -23.41 -9.56 -2.17
C ALA A 39 -24.47 -10.50 -2.76
N SER A 40 -25.43 -10.96 -1.96
CA SER A 40 -26.53 -11.83 -2.39
C SER A 40 -27.67 -11.08 -3.10
N GLN A 41 -27.90 -9.82 -2.72
CA GLN A 41 -29.01 -8.99 -3.22
C GLN A 41 -28.66 -8.25 -4.51
N LEU A 42 -27.37 -8.13 -4.86
CA LEU A 42 -26.97 -7.44 -6.08
C LEU A 42 -27.32 -8.24 -7.35
N ALA A 43 -27.98 -7.57 -8.30
CA ALA A 43 -28.12 -8.06 -9.66
C ALA A 43 -26.75 -8.26 -10.32
N SER A 44 -26.60 -9.31 -11.15
CA SER A 44 -25.30 -9.66 -11.75
C SER A 44 -24.64 -8.52 -12.55
N ARG A 45 -25.44 -7.63 -13.15
CA ARG A 45 -24.92 -6.43 -13.84
C ARG A 45 -24.30 -5.42 -12.88
N LEU A 46 -24.90 -5.21 -11.70
CA LEU A 46 -24.37 -4.31 -10.67
C LEU A 46 -23.10 -4.88 -10.04
N VAL A 47 -23.00 -6.20 -9.88
CA VAL A 47 -21.78 -6.87 -9.41
C VAL A 47 -20.59 -6.54 -10.30
N ALA A 48 -20.75 -6.63 -11.62
CA ALA A 48 -19.68 -6.32 -12.57
C ALA A 48 -19.20 -4.86 -12.42
N ILE A 49 -20.13 -3.92 -12.24
CA ILE A 49 -19.81 -2.50 -12.03
C ILE A 49 -19.03 -2.31 -10.72
N VAL A 50 -19.52 -2.89 -9.61
CA VAL A 50 -18.88 -2.75 -8.29
C VAL A 50 -17.47 -3.36 -8.28
N ILE A 51 -17.28 -4.55 -8.87
CA ILE A 51 -15.96 -5.17 -8.98
C ILE A 51 -15.03 -4.34 -9.87
N THR A 52 -15.54 -3.78 -10.97
CA THR A 52 -14.74 -2.94 -11.88
C THR A 52 -14.28 -1.67 -11.17
N LEU A 53 -15.19 -0.96 -10.49
CA LEU A 53 -14.86 0.24 -9.73
C LEU A 53 -13.88 -0.07 -8.60
N TYR A 54 -14.13 -1.14 -7.83
CA TYR A 54 -13.22 -1.59 -6.78
C TYR A 54 -11.82 -1.87 -7.35
N THR A 55 -11.74 -2.59 -8.47
CA THR A 55 -10.47 -2.94 -9.12
C THR A 55 -9.73 -1.70 -9.61
N LEU A 56 -10.40 -0.73 -10.23
CA LEU A 56 -9.77 0.51 -10.68
C LEU A 56 -9.13 1.28 -9.52
N VAL A 57 -9.87 1.47 -8.43
CA VAL A 57 -9.37 2.23 -7.27
C VAL A 57 -8.30 1.44 -6.51
N ALA A 58 -8.45 0.11 -6.41
CA ALA A 58 -7.44 -0.77 -5.81
C ALA A 58 -6.14 -0.76 -6.61
N LEU A 59 -6.20 -0.83 -7.95
CA LEU A 59 -5.03 -0.77 -8.82
C LEU A 59 -4.34 0.60 -8.76
N TRP A 60 -5.11 1.70 -8.77
CA TRP A 60 -4.54 3.05 -8.64
C TRP A 60 -3.80 3.23 -7.31
N SER A 61 -4.44 2.83 -6.20
CA SER A 61 -3.84 2.89 -4.86
C SER A 61 -2.63 1.95 -4.74
N PHE A 62 -2.70 0.75 -5.35
CA PHE A 62 -1.60 -0.20 -5.40
C PHE A 62 -0.39 0.37 -6.15
N TRP A 63 -0.61 0.99 -7.30
CA TRP A 63 0.46 1.64 -8.05
C TRP A 63 1.11 2.78 -7.25
N GLY A 64 0.28 3.62 -6.61
CA GLY A 64 0.74 4.68 -5.71
C GLY A 64 1.59 4.14 -4.55
N LEU A 65 1.13 3.08 -3.88
CA LEU A 65 1.85 2.43 -2.78
C LEU A 65 3.22 1.91 -3.21
N ASN A 66 3.28 1.15 -4.31
CA ASN A 66 4.53 0.57 -4.79
C ASN A 66 5.52 1.65 -5.21
N ARG A 67 5.05 2.69 -5.92
CA ARG A 67 5.89 3.80 -6.35
C ARG A 67 6.44 4.59 -5.17
N SER A 68 5.59 4.95 -4.21
CA SER A 68 5.99 5.69 -3.01
C SER A 68 6.93 4.87 -2.12
N ALA A 69 6.68 3.58 -1.94
CA ALA A 69 7.57 2.70 -1.18
C ALA A 69 8.94 2.55 -1.85
N ALA A 70 8.98 2.34 -3.17
CA ALA A 70 10.24 2.26 -3.91
C ALA A 70 11.04 3.58 -3.85
N THR A 71 10.32 4.72 -3.96
CA THR A 71 10.94 6.05 -3.90
C THR A 71 11.53 6.31 -2.51
N LEU A 72 10.77 5.98 -1.45
CA LEU A 72 11.23 6.09 -0.06
C LEU A 72 12.46 5.20 0.20
N SER A 73 12.44 3.94 -0.26
CA SER A 73 13.59 3.04 -0.13
C SER A 73 14.83 3.57 -0.83
N SER A 74 14.68 4.16 -2.02
CA SER A 74 15.80 4.77 -2.74
C SER A 74 16.37 6.00 -2.03
N ALA A 75 15.49 6.86 -1.47
CA ALA A 75 15.90 8.04 -0.70
C ALA A 75 16.65 7.65 0.58
N LEU A 76 16.17 6.64 1.30
CA LEU A 76 16.84 6.11 2.50
C LEU A 76 18.21 5.50 2.16
N ALA A 77 18.33 4.78 1.05
CA ALA A 77 19.61 4.24 0.59
C ALA A 77 20.60 5.36 0.21
N GLU A 78 20.12 6.46 -0.37
CA GLU A 78 20.95 7.62 -0.68
C GLU A 78 21.46 8.34 0.58
N ILE A 79 20.59 8.50 1.59
CA ILE A 79 20.98 9.07 2.89
C ILE A 79 22.03 8.16 3.57
N GLN A 80 21.85 6.84 3.53
CA GLN A 80 22.84 5.90 4.08
C GLN A 80 24.21 6.03 3.42
N ARG A 81 24.25 6.15 2.08
CA ARG A 81 25.49 6.37 1.34
C ARG A 81 26.14 7.70 1.68
N ALA A 82 25.36 8.79 1.75
CA ALA A 82 25.89 10.11 2.08
C ALA A 82 26.50 10.15 3.49
N VAL A 83 25.91 9.44 4.46
CA VAL A 83 26.47 9.29 5.80
C VAL A 83 27.74 8.42 5.79
N ALA A 84 27.73 7.28 5.10
CA ALA A 84 28.89 6.40 5.00
C ALA A 84 30.10 7.07 4.34
N GLU A 85 29.88 7.97 3.39
CA GLU A 85 30.91 8.77 2.71
C GLU A 85 31.36 10.00 3.52
N GLY A 86 30.82 10.22 4.73
CA GLY A 86 31.13 11.37 5.58
C GLY A 86 30.63 12.71 5.04
N ARG A 87 29.71 12.70 4.05
CA ARG A 87 29.16 13.90 3.40
C ARG A 87 27.92 14.44 4.11
N SER A 88 27.38 13.72 5.10
CA SER A 88 26.18 14.08 5.85
C SER A 88 26.35 13.86 7.35
N SER A 89 25.80 14.77 8.16
CA SER A 89 25.78 14.68 9.62
C SER A 89 24.61 13.84 10.18
N LEU A 90 23.84 13.20 9.29
CA LEU A 90 22.62 12.44 9.59
C LEU A 90 22.83 11.07 10.24
N ALA A 91 24.02 10.78 10.79
CA ALA A 91 24.30 9.50 11.47
C ALA A 91 23.36 9.22 12.66
N TRP A 92 22.76 10.25 13.24
CA TRP A 92 21.76 10.13 14.31
C TRP A 92 20.36 9.74 13.81
N TYR A 93 20.08 9.86 12.50
CA TYR A 93 18.76 9.61 11.93
C TYR A 93 18.44 8.10 11.91
N PRO A 94 17.32 7.65 12.49
CA PRO A 94 16.99 6.22 12.57
C PRO A 94 16.85 5.52 11.22
N GLY A 95 16.55 6.24 10.13
CA GLY A 95 16.49 5.65 8.79
C GLY A 95 17.85 5.15 8.28
N VAL A 96 18.95 5.64 8.84
CA VAL A 96 20.31 5.25 8.46
C VAL A 96 20.69 3.88 9.02
N SER A 97 20.08 3.46 10.13
CA SER A 97 20.34 2.15 10.75
C SER A 97 19.47 1.02 10.17
N ILE A 98 18.58 1.32 9.21
CA ILE A 98 17.76 0.32 8.53
C ILE A 98 18.68 -0.54 7.64
N PRO A 99 18.72 -1.87 7.81
CA PRO A 99 19.53 -2.72 6.94
C PRO A 99 19.16 -2.55 5.46
N GLU A 100 20.13 -2.53 4.55
CA GLU A 100 19.88 -2.40 3.09
C GLU A 100 18.91 -3.48 2.57
N LEU A 101 18.99 -4.68 3.15
CA LEU A 101 18.06 -5.77 2.87
C LEU A 101 16.61 -5.35 3.16
N MET A 102 16.35 -4.64 4.27
CA MET A 102 15.02 -4.16 4.63
C MET A 102 14.52 -3.09 3.67
N LEU A 103 15.39 -2.24 3.14
CA LEU A 103 15.00 -1.25 2.12
C LEU A 103 14.47 -1.92 0.84
N THR A 104 14.95 -3.13 0.52
CA THR A 104 14.47 -3.93 -0.62
C THR A 104 13.24 -4.77 -0.28
N ILE A 105 13.20 -5.33 0.94
CA ILE A 105 12.13 -6.21 1.40
C ILE A 105 10.83 -5.44 1.68
N ILE A 106 10.90 -4.23 2.25
CA ILE A 106 9.71 -3.46 2.64
C ILE A 106 8.76 -3.22 1.45
N PRO A 107 9.22 -2.71 0.29
CA PRO A 107 8.35 -2.57 -0.87
C PRO A 107 7.71 -3.89 -1.28
N LEU A 108 8.48 -4.99 -1.30
CA LEU A 108 8.00 -6.31 -1.69
C LEU A 108 6.93 -6.86 -0.73
N LEU A 109 7.10 -6.63 0.59
CA LEU A 109 6.08 -6.98 1.59
C LEU A 109 4.81 -6.15 1.41
N VAL A 110 4.94 -4.85 1.16
CA VAL A 110 3.78 -3.98 0.87
C VAL A 110 3.04 -4.46 -0.39
N THR A 111 3.78 -4.82 -1.44
CA THR A 111 3.22 -5.44 -2.64
C THR A 111 2.47 -6.72 -2.31
N ALA A 112 3.09 -7.64 -1.58
CA ALA A 112 2.51 -8.94 -1.25
C ALA A 112 1.23 -8.79 -0.42
N ILE A 113 1.24 -7.95 0.62
CA ILE A 113 0.08 -7.68 1.47
C ILE A 113 -1.06 -7.08 0.63
N ALA A 114 -0.77 -6.12 -0.24
CA ALA A 114 -1.80 -5.51 -1.07
C ALA A 114 -2.37 -6.52 -2.09
N VAL A 115 -1.54 -7.35 -2.74
CA VAL A 115 -2.05 -8.40 -3.64
C VAL A 115 -2.93 -9.39 -2.89
N ILE A 116 -2.49 -9.86 -1.72
CA ILE A 116 -3.25 -10.80 -0.89
C ILE A 116 -4.58 -10.17 -0.45
N ALA A 117 -4.57 -8.91 -0.03
CA ALA A 117 -5.78 -8.20 0.39
C ALA A 117 -6.78 -8.05 -0.76
N TYR A 118 -6.31 -7.71 -1.97
CA TYR A 118 -7.15 -7.58 -3.16
C TYR A 118 -7.73 -8.94 -3.61
N VAL A 119 -6.92 -9.98 -3.70
CA VAL A 119 -7.39 -11.31 -4.11
C VAL A 119 -8.32 -11.89 -3.04
N GLY A 120 -7.97 -11.72 -1.76
CA GLY A 120 -8.77 -12.17 -0.63
C GLY A 120 -10.13 -11.49 -0.57
N SER A 121 -10.22 -10.19 -0.84
CA SER A 121 -11.48 -9.45 -0.83
C SER A 121 -12.42 -9.91 -1.95
N ILE A 122 -11.89 -10.16 -3.15
CA ILE A 122 -12.68 -10.68 -4.29
C ILE A 122 -13.14 -12.11 -4.00
N ALA A 123 -12.26 -12.97 -3.50
CA ALA A 123 -12.61 -14.34 -3.14
C ALA A 123 -13.72 -14.35 -2.07
N PHE A 124 -13.62 -13.47 -1.07
CA PHE A 124 -14.62 -13.29 -0.03
C PHE A 124 -15.98 -12.85 -0.59
N PHE A 125 -15.99 -11.89 -1.53
CA PHE A 125 -17.22 -11.44 -2.20
C PHE A 125 -17.96 -12.60 -2.88
N PHE A 126 -17.25 -13.42 -3.66
CA PHE A 126 -17.85 -14.56 -4.34
C PHE A 126 -18.25 -15.69 -3.39
N HIS A 127 -17.48 -15.90 -2.32
CA HIS A 127 -17.83 -16.83 -1.26
C HIS A 127 -19.18 -16.46 -0.62
N GLN A 128 -19.34 -15.20 -0.19
CA GLN A 128 -20.59 -14.75 0.41
C GLN A 128 -21.78 -14.82 -0.53
N ARG A 129 -21.59 -14.46 -1.81
CA ARG A 129 -22.65 -14.56 -2.80
C ARG A 129 -23.16 -16.00 -2.98
N ARG A 130 -22.28 -16.99 -2.94
CA ARG A 130 -22.65 -18.42 -3.06
C ARG A 130 -23.33 -18.93 -1.79
N ALA A 131 -22.77 -18.61 -0.62
CA ALA A 131 -23.29 -19.07 0.66
C ALA A 131 -24.76 -18.67 0.89
N THR A 132 -25.16 -17.48 0.45
CA THR A 132 -26.56 -17.02 0.57
C THR A 132 -27.49 -17.61 -0.50
N SER A 133 -26.97 -18.11 -1.63
CA SER A 133 -27.82 -18.72 -2.67
C SER A 133 -28.23 -20.16 -2.37
N SER A 134 -27.58 -20.79 -1.39
CA SER A 134 -27.82 -22.17 -0.95
C SER A 134 -28.67 -22.31 0.33
N GLY A 135 -29.14 -21.19 0.89
CA GLY A 135 -30.05 -21.15 2.05
C GLY A 135 -31.38 -20.53 1.65
#